data_AF-A0A2T6N614-F1
#
_entry.id   AF-A0A2T6N614-F1
#
_cell.length_a   1.000
_cell.length_b   1.000
_cell.length_c   1.000
_cell.angle_alpha   90.00
_cell.angle_beta   90.00
_cell.angle_gamma   90.00
#
_symmetry.space_group_name_H-M   'P 1'
#
loop_
_entity.id
_entity.type
_entity.pdbx_description
1 polymer ?
#
loop_
_entity_poly.entity_id
_entity_poly.type
_entity_poly.pdbx_seq_one_letter_code
_entity_poly.pdbx_strand_id
1 'polypeptide(L)'
;MKVRASASTEAQVVGSLPAFVMNYDSYNFGIEFQIIGSHNGWIKITGAKDDPSRSNRPLRPTYSKTGWIPGSSVDFGVQSARGYLRPDIGSPKVLDLKGDWLSSMGDVTLVVACVDEWVLLDYVLKRKRNQTTLALTELSLKEQQASRGRAWFRGVCANQETTCDQADVVLLFDE
;
A
#
# COMPACT_ATOMS: atom_id res chain seq x y z
N MET A 1 12.64 8.16 -4.33
CA MET A 1 12.83 7.38 -3.07
C MET A 1 14.25 6.81 -2.97
N LYS A 2 14.89 6.88 -1.80
CA LYS A 2 16.18 6.24 -1.50
C LYS A 2 15.97 4.80 -1.02
N VAL A 3 16.72 3.86 -1.58
CA VAL A 3 16.76 2.46 -1.10
C VAL A 3 17.98 2.29 -0.19
N ARG A 4 17.80 1.67 0.97
CA ARG A 4 18.82 1.58 2.02
C ARG A 4 19.28 0.17 2.30
N ALA A 5 20.52 0.02 2.79
CA ALA A 5 21.12 -1.27 3.13
C ALA A 5 20.43 -1.97 4.31
N SER A 6 19.88 -1.19 5.25
CA SER A 6 19.14 -1.69 6.41
C SER A 6 17.93 -0.79 6.73
N ALA A 7 17.05 -1.28 7.61
CA ALA A 7 15.82 -0.63 8.06
C ALA A 7 16.09 0.58 8.99
N SER A 8 16.74 1.62 8.49
CA SER A 8 17.07 2.83 9.26
C SER A 8 17.31 4.04 8.35
N THR A 9 16.99 5.24 8.84
CA THR A 9 17.22 6.52 8.14
C THR A 9 18.70 6.89 8.03
N GLU A 10 19.55 6.30 8.87
CA GLU A 10 20.99 6.51 8.95
C GLU A 10 21.75 5.47 8.09
N ALA A 11 21.07 4.40 7.66
CA ALA A 11 21.67 3.36 6.85
C ALA A 11 22.15 3.88 5.49
N GLN A 12 23.25 3.31 4.98
CA GLN A 12 23.80 3.63 3.67
C GLN A 12 22.73 3.50 2.58
N VAL A 13 22.67 4.49 1.69
CA VAL A 13 21.85 4.44 0.48
C VAL A 13 22.54 3.53 -0.53
N VAL A 14 21.85 2.47 -0.95
CA VAL A 14 22.36 1.47 -1.91
C VAL A 14 21.76 1.64 -3.31
N GLY A 15 20.70 2.44 -3.43
CA GLY A 15 20.07 2.74 -4.70
C GLY A 15 18.93 3.74 -4.56
N SER A 16 18.16 3.88 -5.62
CA SER A 16 16.99 4.75 -5.68
C SER A 16 15.88 4.15 -6.53
N LEU A 17 14.66 4.57 -6.23
CA LEU A 17 13.46 4.37 -7.06
C LEU A 17 12.95 5.76 -7.47
N PRO A 18 12.57 5.98 -8.74
CA PRO A 18 11.90 7.20 -9.16
C PRO A 18 10.56 7.39 -8.43
N ALA A 19 10.08 8.63 -8.40
CA ALA A 19 8.73 8.95 -7.94
C ALA A 19 7.67 8.39 -8.89
N PHE A 20 6.41 8.31 -8.46
CA PHE A 20 5.31 7.96 -9.36
C PHE A 20 5.19 8.95 -10.51
N VAL A 21 4.52 8.50 -11.56
CA VAL A 21 4.12 9.31 -12.71
C VAL A 21 2.65 9.10 -12.97
N MET A 22 2.02 10.03 -13.67
CA MET A 22 0.66 9.80 -14.16
C MET A 22 0.69 8.77 -15.30
N ASN A 23 -0.15 7.74 -15.22
CA ASN A 23 -0.33 6.77 -16.29
C ASN A 23 -1.31 7.29 -17.36
N TYR A 24 -1.54 6.50 -18.41
CA TYR A 24 -2.48 6.86 -19.48
C TYR A 24 -3.93 7.03 -19.02
N ASP A 25 -4.30 6.39 -17.91
CA ASP A 25 -5.65 6.40 -17.33
C ASP A 25 -5.81 7.48 -16.24
N SER A 26 -4.84 8.40 -16.11
CA SER A 26 -4.84 9.44 -15.06
C SER A 26 -4.80 8.92 -13.63
N TYR A 27 -4.21 7.74 -13.43
CA TYR A 27 -3.84 7.21 -12.12
C TYR A 27 -2.33 7.35 -11.89
N ASN A 28 -1.95 7.50 -10.63
CA ASN A 28 -0.55 7.47 -10.24
C ASN A 28 0.00 6.06 -10.46
N PHE A 29 1.17 5.96 -11.07
CA PHE A 29 1.86 4.72 -11.38
C PHE A 29 3.29 4.74 -10.84
N GLY A 30 3.60 3.76 -10.00
CA GLY A 30 4.84 3.66 -9.25
C GLY A 30 5.91 2.80 -9.93
N ILE A 31 6.82 2.30 -9.11
CA ILE A 31 7.75 1.23 -9.47
C ILE A 31 7.23 -0.04 -8.85
N GLU A 32 7.18 -1.11 -9.64
CA GLU A 32 6.80 -2.43 -9.17
C GLU A 32 7.97 -3.08 -8.45
N PHE A 33 7.71 -3.78 -7.34
CA PHE A 33 8.70 -4.57 -6.62
C PHE A 33 8.01 -5.65 -5.81
N GLN A 34 8.80 -6.64 -5.35
CA GLN A 34 8.34 -7.64 -4.41
C GLN A 34 8.65 -7.19 -2.99
N ILE A 35 7.69 -7.35 -2.08
CA ILE A 35 7.89 -7.20 -0.63
C ILE A 35 8.31 -8.56 -0.07
N ILE A 36 9.48 -8.62 0.55
CA ILE A 36 10.08 -9.87 1.08
C ILE A 36 10.35 -9.83 2.58
N GLY A 37 9.86 -8.79 3.27
CA GLY A 37 9.97 -8.67 4.72
C GLY A 37 9.69 -7.27 5.21
N SER A 38 9.63 -7.13 6.53
CA SER A 38 9.37 -5.87 7.20
C SER A 38 10.11 -5.78 8.53
N HIS A 39 10.48 -4.57 8.95
CA HIS A 39 11.12 -4.33 10.24
C HIS A 39 10.85 -2.89 10.71
N ASN A 40 10.14 -2.71 11.83
CA ASN A 40 9.88 -1.41 12.44
C ASN A 40 9.39 -0.33 11.45
N GLY A 41 8.39 -0.67 10.62
CA GLY A 41 7.84 0.27 9.62
C GLY A 41 8.73 0.47 8.39
N TRP A 42 9.78 -0.35 8.21
CA TRP A 42 10.52 -0.46 6.96
C TRP A 42 10.12 -1.71 6.21
N ILE A 43 10.14 -1.63 4.89
CA ILE A 43 9.78 -2.70 3.98
C ILE A 43 11.01 -3.12 3.20
N LYS A 44 11.32 -4.42 3.28
CA LYS A 44 12.39 -5.04 2.51
C LYS A 44 11.84 -5.40 1.13
N ILE A 45 12.45 -4.84 0.10
CA ILE A 45 12.03 -5.00 -1.28
C ILE A 45 13.09 -5.69 -2.12
N THR A 46 12.68 -6.27 -3.25
CA THR A 46 13.58 -6.78 -4.30
C THR A 46 12.89 -6.76 -5.66
N GLY A 47 13.66 -6.89 -6.74
CA GLY A 47 13.13 -7.00 -8.09
C GLY A 47 12.43 -5.73 -8.56
N ALA A 48 12.85 -4.56 -8.07
CA ALA A 48 12.25 -3.31 -8.48
C ALA A 48 12.43 -3.09 -9.99
N LYS A 49 11.33 -2.78 -10.68
CA LYS A 49 11.30 -2.57 -12.14
C LYS A 49 10.28 -1.50 -12.51
N ASP A 50 10.58 -0.79 -13.58
CA ASP A 50 9.66 0.16 -14.19
C ASP A 50 8.90 -0.51 -15.33
N ASP A 51 7.67 -0.06 -15.61
CA ASP A 51 6.90 -0.48 -16.78
C ASP A 51 6.68 0.73 -17.71
N PRO A 52 7.43 0.80 -18.83
CA PRO A 52 7.31 1.91 -19.77
C PRO A 52 6.00 1.87 -20.57
N SER A 53 5.24 0.76 -20.53
CA SER A 53 3.92 0.68 -21.18
C SER A 53 2.83 1.40 -20.40
N ARG A 54 3.10 1.82 -19.17
CA ARG A 54 2.13 2.47 -18.28
C ARG A 54 2.16 3.99 -18.38
N SER A 55 3.19 4.61 -18.97
CA SER A 55 3.27 6.07 -19.08
C SER A 55 4.02 6.53 -20.33
N ASN A 56 3.90 7.81 -20.66
CA ASN A 56 4.69 8.41 -21.75
C ASN A 56 6.17 8.68 -21.40
N ARG A 57 6.63 8.20 -20.24
CA ARG A 57 8.01 8.39 -19.80
C ARG A 57 8.91 7.29 -20.38
N PRO A 58 10.16 7.62 -20.75
CA PRO A 58 11.17 6.60 -21.02
C PRO A 58 11.36 5.69 -19.81
N LEU A 59 11.81 4.45 -20.04
CA LEU A 59 12.15 3.50 -18.97
C LEU A 59 13.05 4.17 -17.93
N ARG A 60 12.58 4.24 -16.69
CA ARG A 60 13.27 4.94 -15.60
C ARG A 60 14.24 3.98 -14.90
N PRO A 61 15.46 4.43 -14.55
CA PRO A 61 16.40 3.61 -13.79
C PRO A 61 15.83 3.20 -12.43
N THR A 62 16.03 1.93 -12.05
CA THR A 62 15.56 1.37 -10.77
C THR A 62 16.67 0.55 -10.11
N TYR A 63 16.63 0.45 -8.78
CA TYR A 63 17.48 -0.45 -8.01
C TYR A 63 16.80 -1.81 -7.82
N SER A 64 17.11 -2.79 -8.67
CA SER A 64 16.45 -4.09 -8.70
C SER A 64 16.92 -5.07 -7.61
N LYS A 65 18.06 -4.80 -6.95
CA LYS A 65 18.59 -5.64 -5.88
C LYS A 65 17.78 -5.46 -4.58
N THR A 66 18.12 -6.26 -3.57
CA THR A 66 17.47 -6.19 -2.26
C THR A 66 17.86 -4.93 -1.49
N GLY A 67 16.87 -4.27 -0.89
CA GLY A 67 17.10 -3.14 0.02
C GLY A 67 15.85 -2.78 0.82
N TRP A 68 15.92 -1.68 1.56
CA TRP A 68 14.87 -1.22 2.46
C TRP A 68 14.35 0.16 2.08
N ILE A 69 13.02 0.32 2.15
CA ILE A 69 12.32 1.60 1.98
C ILE A 69 11.35 1.84 3.16
N PRO A 70 11.02 3.09 3.50
CA PRO A 70 10.03 3.38 4.53
C PRO A 70 8.66 2.79 4.14
N GLY A 71 7.91 2.19 5.05
CA GLY A 71 6.58 1.65 4.74
C GLY A 71 5.55 2.70 4.36
N SER A 72 5.78 3.96 4.73
CA SER A 72 4.97 5.11 4.27
C SER A 72 5.21 5.43 2.80
N SER A 73 6.16 4.74 2.16
CA SER A 73 6.44 4.83 0.74
C SER A 73 5.55 3.97 -0.13
N VAL A 74 4.97 2.95 0.46
CA VAL A 74 4.33 1.86 -0.24
C VAL A 74 2.85 2.13 -0.26
N ASP A 75 2.27 2.11 -1.45
CA ASP A 75 0.83 2.21 -1.65
C ASP A 75 0.36 1.07 -2.58
N PHE A 76 -0.85 0.58 -2.31
CA PHE A 76 -1.52 -0.45 -3.11
C PHE A 76 -2.99 -0.52 -2.74
N GLY A 77 -3.79 -1.03 -3.68
CA GLY A 77 -5.18 -1.35 -3.41
C GLY A 77 -5.33 -2.52 -2.43
N VAL A 78 -6.14 -2.32 -1.39
CA VAL A 78 -6.59 -3.37 -0.47
C VAL A 78 -8.04 -3.74 -0.80
N GLN A 79 -8.21 -4.82 -1.57
CA GLN A 79 -9.52 -5.37 -1.95
C GLN A 79 -10.13 -6.24 -0.85
N SER A 80 -10.05 -5.77 0.40
CA SER A 80 -10.65 -6.42 1.55
C SER A 80 -11.56 -5.45 2.31
N ALA A 81 -12.74 -5.95 2.65
CA ALA A 81 -13.68 -5.23 3.52
C ALA A 81 -13.39 -5.38 5.01
N ARG A 82 -12.40 -6.22 5.38
CA ARG A 82 -12.21 -6.67 6.77
C ARG A 82 -10.77 -6.52 7.18
N GLY A 83 -10.59 -5.88 8.34
CA GLY A 83 -9.31 -5.75 9.04
C GLY A 83 -9.38 -6.47 10.38
N TYR A 84 -8.29 -7.16 10.73
CA TYR A 84 -8.21 -8.07 11.88
C TYR A 84 -7.18 -7.60 12.91
N LEU A 85 -7.37 -7.97 14.17
CA LEU A 85 -6.44 -7.60 15.25
C LEU A 85 -5.11 -8.36 15.15
N ARG A 86 -5.13 -9.58 14.63
CA ARG A 86 -3.95 -10.45 14.41
C ARG A 86 -3.97 -10.98 12.97
N PRO A 87 -2.85 -11.47 12.43
CA PRO A 87 -2.80 -12.13 11.12
C PRO A 87 -3.44 -13.53 11.20
N ASP A 88 -4.72 -13.56 11.55
CA ASP A 88 -5.50 -14.75 11.84
C ASP A 88 -6.99 -14.42 11.60
N ILE A 89 -7.64 -15.21 10.74
CA ILE A 89 -9.04 -15.04 10.36
C ILE A 89 -10.00 -15.25 11.54
N GLY A 90 -9.59 -16.05 12.53
CA GLY A 90 -10.32 -16.26 13.78
C GLY A 90 -10.15 -15.13 14.79
N SER A 91 -9.25 -14.18 14.55
CA SER A 91 -9.05 -13.05 15.45
C SER A 91 -10.16 -12.00 15.33
N PRO A 92 -10.35 -11.14 16.36
CA PRO A 92 -11.35 -10.09 16.31
C PRO A 92 -11.18 -9.19 15.07
N LYS A 93 -12.30 -8.91 14.39
CA LYS A 93 -12.37 -7.87 13.36
C LYS A 93 -12.36 -6.51 14.03
N VAL A 94 -11.38 -5.69 13.69
CA VAL A 94 -11.27 -4.30 14.14
C VAL A 94 -11.77 -3.32 13.08
N LEU A 95 -11.94 -3.78 11.84
CA LEU A 95 -12.58 -3.06 10.75
C LEU A 95 -13.53 -3.98 9.99
N ASP A 96 -14.74 -3.49 9.70
CA ASP A 96 -15.74 -4.18 8.87
C ASP A 96 -16.48 -3.16 8.00
N LEU A 97 -16.05 -3.04 6.75
CA LEU A 97 -16.59 -2.14 5.72
C LEU A 97 -17.83 -2.71 5.02
N LYS A 98 -18.43 -3.79 5.54
CA LYS A 98 -19.73 -4.33 5.07
C LYS A 98 -19.78 -4.66 3.58
N GLY A 99 -18.64 -5.07 3.03
CA GLY A 99 -18.51 -5.48 1.62
C GLY A 99 -17.74 -4.48 0.76
N ASP A 100 -17.62 -3.22 1.19
CA ASP A 100 -16.77 -2.25 0.50
C ASP A 100 -15.29 -2.56 0.72
N TRP A 101 -14.46 -2.34 -0.31
CA TRP A 101 -13.02 -2.49 -0.19
C TRP A 101 -12.38 -1.28 0.50
N LEU A 102 -11.30 -1.52 1.25
CA LEU A 102 -10.56 -0.42 1.86
C LEU A 102 -10.09 0.58 0.80
N SER A 103 -9.61 0.15 -0.38
CA SER A 103 -9.20 1.06 -1.47
C SER A 103 -10.34 1.96 -1.99
N SER A 104 -11.59 1.58 -1.80
CA SER A 104 -12.75 2.39 -2.21
C SER A 104 -13.18 3.38 -1.13
N MET A 105 -12.89 3.05 0.13
CA MET A 105 -13.41 3.74 1.30
C MET A 105 -12.37 4.60 2.02
N GLY A 106 -11.08 4.40 1.76
CA GLY A 106 -10.01 5.07 2.48
C GLY A 106 -8.64 4.84 1.85
N ASP A 107 -7.64 5.33 2.55
CA ASP A 107 -6.24 5.28 2.13
C ASP A 107 -5.43 4.42 3.10
N VAL A 108 -4.43 3.73 2.56
CA VAL A 108 -3.34 3.15 3.32
C VAL A 108 -2.32 4.27 3.62
N THR A 109 -2.03 4.50 4.89
CA THR A 109 -1.08 5.56 5.30
C THR A 109 0.29 5.02 5.68
N LEU A 110 0.39 3.75 6.04
CA LEU A 110 1.66 3.09 6.39
C LEU A 110 1.52 1.57 6.25
N VAL A 111 2.44 0.95 5.53
CA VAL A 111 2.68 -0.49 5.61
C VAL A 111 3.61 -0.77 6.79
N VAL A 112 3.09 -1.41 7.83
CA VAL A 112 3.80 -1.60 9.11
C VAL A 112 4.58 -2.91 9.11
N ALA A 113 3.94 -4.00 8.70
CA ALA A 113 4.52 -5.34 8.69
C ALA A 113 3.87 -6.25 7.65
N CYS A 114 4.59 -7.29 7.22
CA CYS A 114 4.03 -8.44 6.49
C CYS A 114 4.38 -9.74 7.25
N VAL A 115 3.44 -10.68 7.31
CA VAL A 115 3.65 -12.05 7.80
C VAL A 115 2.81 -12.97 6.92
N ASP A 116 3.46 -13.90 6.21
CA ASP A 116 2.83 -14.76 5.21
C ASP A 116 1.97 -13.94 4.22
N GLU A 117 0.68 -14.25 4.09
CA GLU A 117 -0.29 -13.56 3.23
C GLU A 117 -0.92 -12.30 3.85
N TRP A 118 -0.47 -11.93 5.07
CA TRP A 118 -1.04 -10.84 5.85
C TRP A 118 -0.16 -9.60 5.82
N VAL A 119 -0.83 -8.46 5.80
CA VAL A 119 -0.21 -7.14 5.93
C VAL A 119 -0.83 -6.37 7.08
N LEU A 120 0.01 -5.74 7.90
CA LEU A 120 -0.42 -4.81 8.95
C LEU A 120 -0.35 -3.40 8.39
N LEU A 121 -1.49 -2.71 8.37
CA LEU A 121 -1.61 -1.38 7.79
C LEU A 121 -2.12 -0.38 8.81
N ASP A 122 -1.57 0.83 8.76
CA ASP A 122 -2.31 2.00 9.20
C ASP A 122 -3.15 2.52 8.04
N TYR A 123 -4.40 2.85 8.32
CA TYR A 123 -5.34 3.37 7.33
C TYR A 123 -6.12 4.55 7.88
N VAL A 124 -6.75 5.28 6.97
CA VAL A 124 -7.75 6.31 7.28
C VAL A 124 -8.93 6.14 6.34
N LEU A 125 -10.16 6.12 6.87
CA LEU A 125 -11.35 6.13 6.01
C LEU A 125 -11.60 7.55 5.53
N LYS A 126 -11.86 7.69 4.24
CA LYS A 126 -12.24 8.93 3.55
C LYS A 126 -13.73 9.00 3.29
N ARG A 127 -14.38 7.86 3.12
CA ARG A 127 -15.80 7.75 2.76
C ARG A 127 -16.54 6.85 3.72
N LYS A 128 -17.86 7.02 3.74
CA LYS A 128 -18.80 6.06 4.33
C LYS A 128 -19.93 5.77 3.37
N ARG A 129 -20.47 4.56 3.47
CA ARG A 129 -21.68 4.16 2.74
C ARG A 129 -22.89 4.29 3.66
N ASN A 130 -23.93 4.97 3.18
CA ASN A 130 -25.24 4.89 3.81
C ASN A 130 -25.83 3.49 3.54
N GLN A 131 -26.16 2.74 4.59
CA GLN A 131 -26.62 1.35 4.43
C GLN A 131 -28.03 1.23 3.84
N THR A 132 -28.84 2.28 3.95
CA THR A 132 -30.21 2.29 3.43
C THR A 132 -30.25 2.73 1.97
N THR A 133 -29.55 3.81 1.62
CA THR A 133 -29.57 4.38 0.27
C THR A 133 -28.43 3.90 -0.62
N LEU A 134 -27.46 3.19 -0.04
CA LEU A 134 -26.20 2.77 -0.66
C LEU A 134 -25.33 3.94 -1.17
N ALA A 135 -25.70 5.19 -0.89
CA ALA A 135 -24.94 6.36 -1.30
C ALA A 135 -23.57 6.43 -0.59
N LEU A 136 -22.53 6.79 -1.33
CA LEU A 136 -21.22 7.12 -0.79
C LEU A 136 -21.14 8.61 -0.47
N THR A 137 -20.63 8.94 0.72
CA THR A 137 -20.39 10.32 1.14
C THR A 137 -18.98 10.44 1.70
N GLU A 138 -18.31 11.55 1.38
CA GLU A 138 -17.04 11.92 2.00
C GLU A 138 -17.22 12.18 3.51
N LEU A 139 -16.24 11.74 4.29
CA LEU A 139 -16.14 11.98 5.72
C LEU A 139 -15.53 13.36 5.96
N SER A 140 -16.06 14.09 6.94
CA SER A 140 -15.45 15.31 7.44
C SER A 140 -14.05 15.03 8.01
N LEU A 141 -13.18 16.05 8.09
CA LEU A 141 -11.83 15.89 8.66
C LEU A 141 -11.85 15.31 10.08
N LYS A 142 -12.85 15.68 10.90
CA LYS A 142 -13.03 15.13 12.25
C LYS A 142 -13.36 13.64 12.22
N GLU A 143 -14.24 13.22 11.31
CA GLU A 143 -14.58 11.81 11.11
C GLU A 143 -13.39 11.01 10.56
N GLN A 144 -12.64 11.57 9.61
CA GLN A 144 -11.41 10.95 9.10
C GLN A 144 -10.37 10.76 10.21
N GLN A 145 -10.19 11.76 11.08
CA GLN A 145 -9.26 11.63 12.21
C GLN A 145 -9.70 10.51 13.17
N ALA A 146 -10.99 10.36 13.40
CA ALA A 146 -11.56 9.31 14.24
C ALA A 146 -11.60 7.93 13.57
N SER A 147 -11.51 7.86 12.24
CA SER A 147 -11.54 6.62 11.46
C SER A 147 -10.16 6.00 11.26
N ARG A 148 -9.10 6.70 11.67
CA ARG A 148 -7.73 6.16 11.65
C ARG A 148 -7.66 4.88 12.45
N GLY A 149 -7.06 3.85 11.87
CA GLY A 149 -6.93 2.57 12.52
C GLY A 149 -5.71 1.80 12.05
N ARG A 150 -5.43 0.72 12.78
CA ARG A 150 -4.41 -0.25 12.44
C ARG A 150 -5.04 -1.63 12.40
N ALA A 151 -4.84 -2.37 11.31
CA ALA A 151 -5.39 -3.71 11.17
C ALA A 151 -4.57 -4.60 10.24
N TRP A 152 -4.69 -5.91 10.46
CA TRP A 152 -4.19 -6.93 9.56
C TRP A 152 -5.20 -7.19 8.43
N PHE A 153 -4.72 -7.18 7.20
CA PHE A 153 -5.49 -7.50 5.99
C PHE A 153 -4.84 -8.70 5.29
N ARG A 154 -5.64 -9.50 4.59
CA ARG A 154 -5.20 -10.68 3.84
C ARG A 154 -5.19 -10.38 2.34
N GLY A 155 -4.34 -11.08 1.60
CA GLY A 155 -4.34 -11.09 0.12
C GLY A 155 -3.53 -9.93 -0.45
N VAL A 156 -2.46 -9.53 0.25
CA VAL A 156 -1.72 -8.30 -0.05
C VAL A 156 -0.19 -8.49 -0.03
N CYS A 157 0.35 -9.37 0.82
CA CYS A 157 1.79 -9.69 0.80
C CYS A 157 2.01 -11.06 0.16
N ALA A 158 3.06 -11.12 -0.67
CA ALA A 158 3.57 -12.24 -1.47
C ALA A 158 2.84 -12.49 -2.81
N ASN A 159 3.66 -12.44 -3.87
CA ASN A 159 3.47 -12.95 -5.24
C ASN A 159 2.99 -11.91 -6.27
N GLN A 160 3.78 -11.74 -7.32
CA GLN A 160 3.26 -11.34 -8.63
C GLN A 160 2.07 -12.23 -8.97
N GLU A 161 0.98 -11.63 -9.42
CA GLU A 161 -0.37 -12.21 -9.58
C GLU A 161 -1.21 -12.30 -8.30
N THR A 162 -1.55 -11.15 -7.72
CA THR A 162 -2.97 -11.01 -7.37
C THR A 162 -3.73 -10.77 -8.67
N THR A 163 -4.36 -11.84 -9.18
CA THR A 163 -5.52 -11.73 -10.07
C THR A 163 -6.62 -11.03 -9.30
N CYS A 164 -6.49 -9.72 -9.22
CA CYS A 164 -7.48 -8.78 -8.77
C CYS A 164 -7.55 -7.81 -9.95
N ASP A 165 -8.61 -7.89 -10.74
CA ASP A 165 -8.85 -6.95 -11.84
C ASP A 165 -8.60 -5.53 -11.30
N GLN A 166 -7.48 -4.94 -11.74
CA GLN A 166 -6.91 -3.66 -11.29
C GLN A 166 -6.33 -3.61 -9.87
N ALA A 167 -5.01 -3.77 -9.74
CA ALA A 167 -4.22 -3.03 -8.76
C ALA A 167 -2.76 -2.93 -9.21
N ASP A 168 -2.40 -1.77 -9.75
CA ASP A 168 -1.03 -1.28 -9.82
C ASP A 168 -0.45 -1.16 -8.41
N VAL A 169 0.76 -1.66 -8.18
CA VAL A 169 1.55 -1.26 -7.00
C VAL A 169 2.08 0.15 -7.27
N VAL A 170 1.63 1.14 -6.51
CA VAL A 170 1.94 2.56 -6.72
C VAL A 170 2.81 3.05 -5.57
N LEU A 171 3.86 3.82 -5.86
CA LEU A 171 4.67 4.48 -4.84
C LEU A 171 4.29 5.95 -4.81
N LEU A 172 3.46 6.41 -3.87
CA LEU A 172 3.09 7.82 -3.76
C LEU A 172 4.11 8.62 -2.93
N PHE A 173 4.71 9.66 -3.54
CA PHE A 173 5.44 10.74 -2.85
C PHE A 173 5.25 12.09 -3.52
N ASP A 174 4.86 13.09 -2.74
CA ASP A 174 5.15 14.49 -3.05
C ASP A 174 6.60 14.83 -2.65
N GLU A 175 7.25 15.71 -3.41
CA GLU A 175 8.68 16.08 -3.29
C GLU A 175 9.07 16.71 -1.96
#